data_AF-A0A1L8CWL5-F1
#
_entry.id   AF-A0A1L8CWL5-F1
#
_cell.length_a   1.000
_cell.length_b   1.000
_cell.length_c   1.000
_cell.angle_alpha   90.00
_cell.angle_beta   90.00
_cell.angle_gamma   90.00
#
_symmetry.space_group_name_H-M   'P 1'
#
loop_
_entity.id
_entity.type
_entity.pdbx_description
1 polymer ?
#
loop_
_entity_poly.entity_id
_entity_poly.type
_entity_poly.pdbx_seq_one_letter_code
_entity_poly.pdbx_strand_id
1 'polypeptide(L)' 'MMILMFLFWAVVIYFIFKLLTRNDIINKAVPGKSPEDLLKERYARGEITKEQYEEMLHDLRK' A
#
# COMPACT_ATOMS: atom_id res chain seq x y z
N MET A 1 37.75 -9.79 -5.01
CA MET A 1 36.79 -10.82 -5.50
C MET A 1 35.44 -10.77 -4.78
N MET A 2 35.34 -10.60 -3.44
CA MET A 2 34.04 -10.52 -2.73
C MET A 2 33.34 -9.15 -2.76
N ILE A 3 34.08 -8.07 -2.99
CA ILE A 3 33.59 -6.68 -2.87
C ILE A 3 32.53 -6.37 -3.94
N LEU A 4 32.66 -6.96 -5.13
CA LEU A 4 31.69 -6.81 -6.23
C LEU A 4 30.33 -7.42 -5.89
N MET A 5 30.31 -8.51 -5.12
CA MET A 5 29.06 -9.14 -4.66
C MET A 5 28.29 -8.20 -3.74
N PHE A 6 28.97 -7.58 -2.77
CA PHE A 6 28.35 -6.62 -1.85
C PHE A 6 27.85 -5.36 -2.57
N LEU A 7 28.60 -4.86 -3.55
CA LEU A 7 28.18 -3.72 -4.37
C LEU A 7 26.92 -4.05 -5.19
N PHE A 8 26.85 -5.25 -5.77
CA PHE A 8 25.66 -5.70 -6.50
C PHE A 8 24.43 -5.76 -5.58
N TRP A 9 24.57 -6.36 -4.39
CA TRP A 9 23.49 -6.42 -3.40
C TRP A 9 23.06 -5.03 -2.90
N ALA A 10 24.00 -4.09 -2.71
CA ALA A 10 23.68 -2.72 -2.32
C ALA A 10 22.80 -2.00 -3.36
N VAL A 11 23.09 -2.18 -4.66
CA VAL A 11 22.28 -1.60 -5.74
C VAL A 11 20.90 -2.25 -5.83
N VAL A 12 20.82 -3.58 -5.68
CA VAL A 12 19.55 -4.31 -5.67
C VAL A 12 18.66 -3.85 -4.51
N ILE A 13 19.22 -3.75 -3.30
CA ILE A 13 18.49 -3.27 -2.12
C ILE A 13 18.03 -1.82 -2.34
N TYR A 14 18.88 -0.94 -2.86
CA TYR A 14 18.53 0.45 -3.18
C TYR A 14 17.36 0.54 -4.17
N PHE A 15 17.35 -0.28 -5.22
CA PHE A 15 16.26 -0.32 -6.20
C PHE A 15 14.95 -0.85 -5.62
N ILE A 16 15.02 -1.88 -4.78
CA ILE A 16 13.85 -2.43 -4.07
C ILE A 16 13.25 -1.34 -3.17
N PHE A 17 14.07 -0.69 -2.32
CA PHE A 17 13.61 0.42 -1.49
C PHE A 17 13.02 1.55 -2.33
N LYS A 18 13.68 1.96 -3.42
CA LYS A 18 13.16 3.00 -4.32
C LYS A 18 11.82 2.63 -4.96
N LEU A 19 11.59 1.36 -5.30
CA LEU A 19 10.33 0.88 -5.86
C LEU A 19 9.21 0.85 -4.80
N LEU A 20 9.51 0.37 -3.60
CA LEU A 20 8.61 0.42 -2.44
C LEU A 20 8.25 1.88 -2.08
N THR A 21 9.23 2.78 -2.01
CA THR A 21 8.99 4.20 -1.70
C THR A 21 8.22 4.92 -2.82
N ARG A 22 8.26 4.43 -4.06
CA ARG A 22 7.45 4.96 -5.17
C ARG A 22 5.98 4.51 -5.07
N ASN A 23 5.73 3.37 -4.42
CA ASN A 23 4.38 2.96 -4.00
C ASN A 23 3.95 3.65 -2.69
N ASP A 24 4.88 4.19 -1.90
CA ASP A 24 4.59 5.06 -0.74
C ASP A 24 4.26 6.51 -1.10
N ILE A 25 4.07 6.83 -2.39
CA ILE A 25 3.33 8.05 -2.77
C ILE A 25 1.87 7.98 -2.25
N ILE A 26 1.36 6.79 -1.90
CA ILE A 26 0.01 6.62 -1.31
C ILE A 26 0.03 6.57 0.23
N ASN A 27 1.21 6.65 0.87
CA ASN A 27 1.34 6.57 2.34
C ASN A 27 2.02 7.78 2.99
N LYS A 28 2.21 8.89 2.26
CA LYS A 28 2.38 10.18 2.93
C LYS A 28 1.03 10.63 3.46
N ALA A 29 0.81 10.39 4.76
CA ALA A 29 0.10 11.28 5.68
C ALA A 29 -0.75 12.38 5.00
N VAL A 30 -1.90 12.00 4.45
CA VAL A 30 -2.99 12.95 4.26
C VAL A 30 -3.84 12.82 5.52
N PRO A 31 -4.08 13.91 6.26
CA PRO A 31 -5.03 13.94 7.39
C PRO A 31 -6.47 13.80 6.84
N GLY A 32 -6.78 12.67 6.22
CA GLY A 32 -7.98 12.48 5.42
C GLY A 32 -8.07 11.17 4.63
N LYS A 33 -7.35 10.10 5.01
CA LYS A 33 -7.75 8.76 4.54
C LYS A 33 -9.08 8.46 5.22
N SER A 34 -10.18 8.69 4.50
CA SER A 34 -11.51 8.44 5.00
C SER A 34 -11.64 6.94 5.31
N PRO A 35 -12.49 6.55 6.27
CA PRO A 35 -12.83 5.15 6.49
C PRO A 35 -13.24 4.41 5.19
N GLU A 36 -13.75 5.14 4.20
CA GLU A 36 -14.05 4.66 2.84
C GLU A 36 -12.81 4.15 2.07
N ASP A 37 -11.66 4.81 2.20
CA ASP A 37 -10.41 4.39 1.53
C ASP A 37 -9.87 3.09 2.13
N LEU A 38 -10.04 2.91 3.45
CA LEU A 38 -9.65 1.67 4.15
C LEU A 38 -10.51 0.49 3.68
N LEU A 39 -11.81 0.71 3.50
CA LEU A 39 -12.72 -0.30 2.96
C LEU A 39 -12.37 -0.70 1.53
N LYS A 40 -12.04 0.29 0.70
CA LYS A 40 -11.66 0.06 -0.70
C LYS A 40 -10.38 -0.77 -0.80
N GLU A 41 -9.43 -0.53 0.09
CA GLU A 41 -8.19 -1.31 0.17
C GLU A 41 -8.45 -2.78 0.55
N ARG A 42 -9.34 -3.03 1.53
CA ARG A 42 -9.72 -4.40 1.94
C ARG A 42 -10.50 -5.14 0.86
N TYR A 43 -11.38 -4.46 0.14
CA TYR A 43 -12.07 -5.05 -1.02
C TYR A 43 -11.10 -5.39 -2.15
N ALA A 44 -10.13 -4.52 -2.45
CA ALA A 44 -9.09 -4.78 -3.45
C ALA A 44 -8.14 -5.94 -3.06
N ARG A 45 -7.93 -6.15 -1.77
CA ARG A 45 -7.22 -7.33 -1.25
C ARG A 45 -8.07 -8.60 -1.22
N GLY A 46 -9.38 -8.51 -1.46
CA GLY A 46 -10.32 -9.63 -1.40
C GLY A 46 -10.65 -10.09 0.02
N GLU A 47 -10.37 -9.27 1.03
CA GLU A 47 -10.63 -9.58 2.45
C GLU A 47 -12.12 -9.45 2.81
N ILE A 48 -12.88 -8.71 2.00
CA ILE A 48 -14.32 -8.49 2.18
C ILE A 48 -15.06 -8.69 0.86
N THR A 49 -16.30 -9.17 0.93
CA THR A 49 -17.17 -9.34 -0.24
C THR A 49 -17.77 -7.99 -0.67
N LYS A 50 -18.31 -7.93 -1.89
CA LYS A 50 -18.95 -6.72 -2.43
C LYS A 50 -20.09 -6.24 -1.52
N GLU A 51 -20.91 -7.17 -1.02
CA GLU A 51 -22.04 -6.88 -0.11
C GLU A 51 -21.56 -6.20 1.18
N GLN A 52 -20.49 -6.73 1.79
CA GLN A 52 -19.89 -6.15 3.00
C GLN A 52 -19.30 -4.76 2.74
N TYR A 53 -18.66 -4.55 1.58
CA TYR A 53 -18.16 -3.24 1.19
C TYR A 53 -19.28 -2.21 1.04
N GLU A 54 -20.39 -2.57 0.37
CA GLU A 54 -21.52 -1.67 0.15
C GLU A 54 -22.25 -1.31 1.45
N GLU A 55 -22.43 -2.27 2.37
CA GLU A 55 -23.03 -2.03 3.68
C GLU A 55 -22.20 -1.05 4.53
N MET A 56 -20.89 -1.30 4.65
CA MET A 56 -19.99 -0.44 5.43
C MET A 56 -19.80 0.94 4.78
N LEU A 57 -19.81 1.03 3.44
CA LEU A 57 -19.75 2.31 2.74
C LEU A 57 -21.01 3.16 2.97
N HIS A 58 -22.19 2.51 3.03
CA HIS A 58 -23.45 3.17 3.35
C HIS A 58 -23.46 3.69 4.79
N ASP A 59 -22.98 2.88 5.73
CA ASP A 59 -22.93 3.25 7.15
C ASP A 59 -22.04 4.47 7.40
N LEU A 60 -20.89 4.55 6.74
CA LEU A 60 -19.95 5.67 6.86
C LEU A 60 -20.42 6.99 6.26
N ARG A 61 -21.42 6.96 5.36
CA ARG A 61 -21.99 8.14 4.71
C ARG A 61 -23.25 8.67 5.40
N LYS A 62 -23.67 7.99 6.46
CA LYS A 62 -24.83 8.34 7.27
C LYS A 62 -24.46 9.35 8.35
#